data_AF-A0A942GUH6-F1
#
_entry.id   AF-A0A942GUH6-F1
#
_cell.length_a   1.000
_cell.length_b   1.000
_cell.length_c   1.000
_cell.angle_alpha   90.00
_cell.angle_beta   90.00
_cell.angle_gamma   90.00
#
_symmetry.space_group_name_H-M   'P 1'
#
loop_
_entity.id
_entity.type
_entity.pdbx_description
1 polymer ?
#
loop_
_entity_poly.entity_id
_entity_poly.type
_entity_poly.pdbx_seq_one_letter_code
_entity_poly.pdbx_strand_id
1 'polypeptide(L)'
;MRPHLTLVQGGFLKNTEEYLLSIPGIADASVWLHDDQIMANVIVLEGYDYDERMLKTFCARELGLPSTPSTISLRHARLKVA
;
A
#
# COMPACT_ATOMS: atom_id res chain seq x y z
N MET A 1 10.44 -6.99 30.62
CA MET A 1 9.71 -7.15 29.35
C MET A 1 8.89 -5.88 29.12
N ARG A 2 9.14 -5.10 28.06
CA ARG A 2 8.42 -3.84 27.76
C ARG A 2 7.49 -4.08 26.55
N PRO A 3 6.16 -4.05 26.70
CA PRO A 3 5.21 -4.35 25.61
C PRO A 3 4.86 -3.13 24.73
N HIS A 4 5.77 -2.15 24.60
CA HIS A 4 5.47 -0.90 23.88
C HIS A 4 5.80 -0.91 22.38
N LEU A 5 6.41 -1.98 21.85
CA LEU A 5 6.86 -2.03 20.45
C LEU A 5 5.74 -2.37 19.45
N THR A 6 4.65 -3.01 19.87
CA THR A 6 3.61 -3.49 18.96
C THR A 6 2.71 -2.39 18.40
N LEU A 7 2.54 -1.27 19.13
CA LEU A 7 1.66 -0.16 18.72
C LEU A 7 2.33 0.84 17.78
N VAL A 8 3.65 0.98 17.83
CA VAL A 8 4.40 1.89 16.94
C VAL A 8 4.53 1.29 15.54
N GLN A 9 4.53 -0.04 15.42
CA GLN A 9 4.61 -0.70 14.12
C GLN A 9 3.31 -0.63 13.30
N GLY A 10 2.14 -0.56 13.94
CA GLY A 10 0.87 -0.47 13.21
C GLY A 10 0.65 0.87 12.49
N GLY A 11 1.28 1.95 12.96
CA GLY A 11 1.07 3.29 12.41
C GLY A 11 1.55 3.44 10.97
N PHE A 12 2.71 2.88 10.64
CA PHE A 12 3.24 2.99 9.28
C PHE A 12 2.47 2.15 8.27
N LEU A 13 1.94 0.98 8.67
CA LEU A 13 1.12 0.14 7.78
C LEU A 13 -0.17 0.87 7.40
N LYS A 14 -0.87 1.42 8.40
CA LYS A 14 -2.12 2.17 8.18
C LYS A 14 -1.90 3.43 7.35
N ASN A 15 -0.83 4.18 7.62
CA ASN A 15 -0.48 5.36 6.83
C ASN A 15 -0.18 5.00 5.37
N THR A 16 0.48 3.86 5.13
CA THR A 16 0.78 3.38 3.77
C THR A 16 -0.50 2.98 3.03
N GLU A 17 -1.41 2.28 3.71
CA GLU A 17 -2.71 1.91 3.17
C GLU A 17 -3.55 3.14 2.81
N GLU A 18 -3.68 4.09 3.74
CA GLU A 18 -4.42 5.35 3.53
C GLU A 18 -3.80 6.19 2.41
N TYR A 19 -2.47 6.22 2.30
CA TYR A 19 -1.80 6.89 1.20
C TYR A 19 -2.10 6.21 -0.15
N LEU A 20 -2.00 4.89 -0.25
CA LEU A 20 -2.35 4.16 -1.47
C LEU A 20 -3.82 4.41 -1.87
N LEU A 21 -4.74 4.38 -0.92
CA LEU A 21 -6.16 4.69 -1.17
C LEU A 21 -6.39 6.15 -1.61
N SER A 22 -5.48 7.07 -1.28
CA SER A 22 -5.57 8.46 -1.74
C SER A 22 -5.14 8.67 -3.20
N ILE A 23 -4.48 7.68 -3.81
CA ILE A 23 -4.01 7.78 -5.20
C ILE A 23 -5.20 7.60 -6.14
N PRO A 24 -5.44 8.55 -7.08
CA PRO A 24 -6.51 8.44 -8.06
C PRO A 24 -6.42 7.13 -8.84
N GLY A 25 -7.53 6.41 -8.97
CA GLY A 25 -7.55 5.14 -9.71
C GLY A 25 -7.21 3.91 -8.88
N ILE A 26 -6.81 4.04 -7.61
CA ILE A 26 -6.79 2.92 -6.67
C ILE A 26 -8.19 2.75 -6.09
N ALA A 27 -8.78 1.58 -6.30
CA ALA A 27 -10.11 1.22 -5.79
C ALA A 27 -10.04 0.66 -4.36
N ASP A 28 -8.97 -0.08 -4.08
CA ASP A 28 -8.76 -0.76 -2.82
C ASP A 28 -7.26 -0.97 -2.59
N ALA A 29 -6.85 -0.94 -1.33
CA ALA A 29 -5.49 -1.25 -0.93
C ALA A 29 -5.52 -1.92 0.45
N SER A 30 -4.69 -2.94 0.60
CA SER A 30 -4.46 -3.60 1.89
C SER A 30 -2.97 -3.73 2.13
N VAL A 31 -2.52 -3.34 3.31
CA VAL A 31 -1.09 -3.35 3.67
C VAL A 31 -0.87 -4.17 4.94
N TRP A 32 0.11 -5.06 4.92
CA TRP A 32 0.43 -5.90 6.08
C TRP A 32 1.94 -6.16 6.18
N LEU A 33 2.36 -6.67 7.35
CA LEU A 33 3.74 -7.11 7.57
C LEU A 33 3.83 -8.63 7.35
N HIS A 34 4.81 -9.08 6.60
CA HIS A 34 5.14 -10.49 6.39
C HIS A 34 6.66 -10.66 6.42
N ASP A 35 7.18 -11.51 7.30
CA ASP A 35 8.61 -11.75 7.47
C ASP A 35 9.44 -10.45 7.58
N ASP A 36 8.97 -9.51 8.42
CA ASP A 36 9.55 -8.17 8.63
C ASP A 36 9.56 -7.26 7.39
N GLN A 37 8.84 -7.62 6.34
CA GLN A 37 8.67 -6.84 5.12
C GLN A 37 7.24 -6.32 4.99
N ILE A 38 7.10 -5.08 4.53
CA ILE A 38 5.80 -4.50 4.21
C ILE A 38 5.35 -5.05 2.86
N MET A 39 4.17 -5.64 2.83
CA MET A 39 3.50 -6.17 1.64
C MET A 39 2.25 -5.35 1.37
N ALA A 40 1.93 -5.13 0.10
CA ALA A 40 0.67 -4.50 -0.29
C ALA A 40 -0.03 -5.29 -1.39
N ASN A 41 -1.35 -5.36 -1.29
CA ASN A 41 -2.23 -5.74 -2.40
C ASN A 41 -3.06 -4.52 -2.79
N VAL A 42 -3.03 -4.17 -4.07
CA VAL A 42 -3.65 -2.95 -4.60
C VAL A 42 -4.55 -3.32 -5.77
N ILE A 43 -5.79 -2.82 -5.72
CA ILE A 43 -6.75 -2.93 -6.81
C ILE A 43 -6.79 -1.61 -7.56
N VAL A 44 -6.45 -1.65 -8.84
CA VAL A 44 -6.43 -0.49 -9.74
C VAL A 44 -7.67 -0.53 -10.63
N LEU A 45 -8.34 0.61 -10.78
CA LEU A 45 -9.45 0.79 -11.69
C LEU A 45 -8.98 0.74 -13.15
N GLU A 46 -9.81 0.18 -14.04
CA GLU A 46 -9.53 0.25 -15.48
C GLU A 46 -9.40 1.71 -15.97
N GLY A 47 -8.44 1.93 -16.87
CA GLY A 47 -8.09 3.27 -17.37
C GLY A 47 -6.91 3.92 -16.66
N TYR A 48 -6.44 3.34 -15.55
CA TYR A 48 -5.21 3.74 -14.88
C TYR A 48 -4.12 2.69 -15.09
N ASP A 49 -2.97 3.12 -15.61
CA ASP A 49 -1.79 2.29 -15.81
C ASP A 49 -0.78 2.54 -14.69
N TYR A 50 -1.02 1.90 -13.55
CA TYR A 50 -0.05 1.81 -12.46
C TYR A 50 0.70 0.50 -12.53
N ASP A 51 2.02 0.57 -12.35
CA ASP A 51 2.87 -0.59 -12.12
C ASP A 51 3.45 -0.57 -10.70
N GLU A 52 4.01 -1.71 -10.28
CA GLU A 52 4.55 -1.89 -8.94
C GLU A 52 5.67 -0.88 -8.64
N ARG A 53 6.52 -0.59 -9.62
CA ARG A 53 7.67 0.30 -9.45
C ARG A 53 7.22 1.75 -9.22
N MET A 54 6.19 2.18 -9.94
CA MET A 54 5.60 3.51 -9.80
C MET A 54 5.01 3.70 -8.41
N LEU A 55 4.20 2.76 -7.94
CA LEU A 55 3.59 2.84 -6.61
C LEU A 55 4.62 2.75 -5.48
N LYS A 56 5.66 1.92 -5.62
CA LYS A 56 6.80 1.93 -4.68
C LYS A 56 7.49 3.29 -4.64
N THR A 57 7.69 3.90 -5.81
CA THR A 57 8.32 5.23 -5.90
C THR A 57 7.49 6.30 -5.21
N PHE A 58 6.16 6.25 -5.36
CA PHE A 58 5.24 7.14 -4.68
C PHE A 58 5.30 6.98 -3.16
N CYS A 59 5.22 5.74 -2.66
CA CYS A 59 5.34 5.46 -1.23
C CYS A 59 6.70 5.90 -0.67
N ALA A 60 7.79 5.62 -1.37
CA ALA A 60 9.13 6.00 -0.93
C ALA A 60 9.32 7.52 -0.87
N ARG A 61 8.70 8.27 -1.80
CA ARG A 61 8.80 9.72 -1.86
C ARG A 61 7.97 10.40 -0.76
N GLU A 62 6.73 9.96 -0.54
CA GLU A 62 5.82 10.63 0.39
C GLU A 62 5.93 10.11 1.83
N LEU A 63 6.20 8.82 2.02
CA LEU A 63 6.19 8.17 3.35
C LEU A 63 7.60 7.76 3.82
N GLY A 64 8.58 7.73 2.92
CA GLY A 64 9.93 7.25 3.20
C GLY A 64 10.09 5.73 3.08
N LEU A 65 11.34 5.29 3.06
CA LEU A 65 11.72 3.88 2.90
C LEU A 65 11.10 2.92 3.95
N PRO A 66 11.00 3.28 5.25
CA PRO A 66 10.44 2.37 6.26
C PRO A 66 8.97 2.02 6.06
N SER A 67 8.23 2.87 5.33
CA SER A 67 6.81 2.69 5.03
C SER A 67 6.58 2.24 3.58
N THR A 68 7.64 1.94 2.84
CA THR A 68 7.53 1.52 1.44
C THR A 68 7.33 0.00 1.36
N PRO A 69 6.27 -0.48 0.68
CA PRO A 69 6.10 -1.91 0.47
C PRO A 69 7.27 -2.51 -0.32
N SER A 70 7.82 -3.62 0.18
CA SER A 70 8.85 -4.40 -0.50
C SER A 70 8.30 -5.11 -1.73
N THR A 71 7.01 -5.47 -1.72
CA THR A 71 6.29 -6.05 -2.85
C THR A 71 4.88 -5.47 -2.93
N ILE A 72 4.43 -5.13 -4.14
CA ILE A 72 3.06 -4.70 -4.41
C ILE A 72 2.42 -5.63 -5.42
N SER A 73 1.41 -6.39 -4.99
CA SER A 73 0.58 -7.19 -5.89
C SER A 73 -0.52 -6.31 -6.48
N LEU A 74 -0.54 -6.19 -7.81
CA LEU A 74 -1.52 -5.39 -8.53
C LEU A 74 -2.59 -6.25 -9.16
N ARG A 75 -3.84 -5.83 -9.01
CA ARG A 75 -5.00 -6.42 -9.69
C ARG A 75 -5.79 -5.30 -10.34
N HIS A 76 -6.28 -5.53 -11.55
CA HIS A 76 -7.17 -4.59 -12.21
C HIS A 76 -8.62 -5.01 -11.99
N ALA A 77 -9.47 -4.07 -11.58
CA ALA A 77 -10.90 -4.29 -11.43
C ALA A 77 -11.69 -3.45 -12.44
N ARG A 78 -12.63 -4.12 -13.12
CA ARG A 78 -13.73 -3.46 -13.83
C ARG A 78 -14.78 -3.04 -12.82
N LEU A 79 -15.03 -1.74 -12.69
CA LEU A 79 -16.27 -1.27 -12.10
C LEU A 79 -17.42 -1.72 -13.01
N LYS A 80 -18.09 -2.82 -12.64
CA LYS A 80 -19.41 -3.12 -13.20
C LYS A 80 -20.37 -2.11 -12.58
N VAL A 81 -20.66 -1.04 -13.31
CA VAL A 81 -21.78 -0.16 -12.99
C VAL A 81 -23.04 -1.02 -13.12
N ALA A 82 -23.70 -1.28 -11.99
CA ALA A 82 -24.99 -1.96 -11.92
C ALA A 82 -26.12 -0.95 -12.16
#